data_AF-A0A8C4WBZ0-F1
#
_entry.id   AF-A0A8C4WBZ0-F1
#
_cell.length_a   1.000
_cell.length_b   1.000
_cell.length_c   1.000
_cell.angle_alpha   90.00
_cell.angle_beta   90.00
_cell.angle_gamma   90.00
#
_symmetry.space_group_name_H-M   'P 1'
#
loop_
_entity.id
_entity.type
_entity.pdbx_description
1 polymer ?
#
loop_
_entity_poly.entity_id
_entity_poly.type
_entity_poly.pdbx_seq_one_letter_code
_entity_poly.pdbx_strand_id
1 'polypeptide(L)'
;KQKMKQLILKAKKLMIKIALQIYRPIRQFFYDIIHPEYSPVCDVYALMFLVDVINFIIVIFGYWAFGKHSAAADITESLSEDQVPEAFLVMLLIQFGTMIVDRAIYLRKTMFGKCVFQVVLVFGIHFWMFFILPGVTERYNCGQNHVAQLWYLVKCVYFGLSAYQIKCGYPNRVLGNFLTKSYNFVNLFLFQGFRMVPFLTELRAVMDWVWTDTTLSLSSWICVEDLYANIFIMKCLRESEKKYPQPSGQKKKMIVKYGIGGCIVFILVCIVWFPLLLMSLVKSVAGVTNQPLDVSVKITISGYESLFTMSTQQRNLIPFSPAAYNELANQYSAMQFIVNYSPEDIVLAKIKSNASLLWSISPASREAMMDELSSSTAVYINFHWTILRRSRAHSDKPQDVDKMAFFRNITIKLQQLALNSSSGQVTEWWVIQEWNPTCSGNACSKNMELIIYNDKVSPSSLGFLAGYGIVGLYMSVVLVIGKFIREFFNGISHSIMFEELPNVDRILKLCTDIFLVREIGELELEEQLFAKLIFLYRSPETMIKWTRESKKQ
;
A
#
# COMPACT_ATOMS: atom_id res chain seq x y z
N LYS A 1 40.47 -15.61 53.51
CA LYS A 1 39.23 -14.80 53.34
C LYS A 1 39.42 -13.29 53.58
N GLN A 2 40.07 -12.82 54.65
CA GLN A 2 40.28 -11.37 54.91
C GLN A 2 41.17 -10.64 53.88
N LYS A 3 42.29 -11.24 53.44
CA LYS A 3 43.14 -10.68 52.36
C LYS A 3 42.38 -10.48 51.04
N MET A 4 41.50 -11.41 50.68
CA MET A 4 40.67 -11.33 49.47
C MET A 4 39.66 -10.17 49.55
N LYS A 5 39.03 -9.96 50.71
CA LYS A 5 38.14 -8.81 50.96
C LYS A 5 38.89 -7.47 50.87
N GLN A 6 40.13 -7.40 51.39
CA GLN A 6 40.96 -6.20 51.28
C GLN A 6 41.40 -5.90 49.83
N LEU A 7 41.72 -6.93 49.04
CA LEU A 7 42.05 -6.78 47.62
C LEU A 7 40.84 -6.29 46.81
N ILE A 8 39.65 -6.84 47.06
CA ILE A 8 38.39 -6.39 46.44
C ILE A 8 38.10 -4.92 46.81
N LEU A 9 38.34 -4.52 48.07
CA LEU A 9 38.13 -3.14 48.51
C LEU A 9 39.13 -2.16 47.85
N LYS A 10 40.40 -2.56 47.70
CA LYS A 10 41.40 -1.78 46.96
C LYS A 10 41.05 -1.68 45.47
N ALA A 11 40.61 -2.77 44.85
CA ALA A 11 40.15 -2.78 43.46
C ALA A 11 38.92 -1.88 43.25
N LYS A 12 37.93 -1.93 44.15
CA LYS A 12 36.76 -1.03 44.12
C LYS A 12 37.17 0.45 44.24
N LYS A 13 38.07 0.79 45.18
CA LYS A 13 38.58 2.17 45.33
C LYS A 13 39.34 2.64 44.08
N LEU A 14 40.14 1.76 43.47
CA LEU A 14 40.86 2.05 42.23
C LEU A 14 39.89 2.28 41.06
N MET A 15 38.91 1.38 40.89
CA MET A 15 37.85 1.49 39.87
C MET A 15 37.04 2.78 40.04
N ILE A 16 36.66 3.14 41.27
CA ILE A 16 35.95 4.40 41.54
C ILE A 16 36.83 5.60 41.20
N LYS A 17 38.12 5.57 41.55
CA LYS A 17 39.06 6.66 41.23
C LYS A 17 39.24 6.84 39.72
N ILE A 18 39.39 5.74 38.98
CA ILE A 18 39.48 5.75 37.50
C ILE A 18 38.17 6.27 36.89
N ALA A 19 37.02 5.77 37.35
CA ALA A 19 35.71 6.23 36.87
C ALA A 19 35.49 7.73 37.13
N LEU A 20 35.88 8.24 38.30
CA LEU A 20 35.81 9.67 38.62
C LEU A 20 36.76 10.52 37.77
N GLN A 21 37.95 10.02 37.47
CA GLN A 21 38.92 10.70 36.59
C GLN A 21 38.40 10.80 35.15
N ILE A 22 37.66 9.81 34.65
CA ILE A 22 37.04 9.83 33.33
C ILE A 22 35.75 10.66 33.31
N TYR A 23 34.93 10.55 34.36
CA TYR A 23 33.63 11.23 34.44
C TYR A 23 33.76 12.75 34.56
N ARG A 24 34.74 13.26 35.33
CA ARG A 24 34.93 14.71 35.52
C ARG A 24 35.15 15.49 34.21
N PRO A 25 36.09 15.15 33.31
CA PRO A 25 36.28 15.87 32.06
C PRO A 25 35.07 15.76 31.13
N ILE A 26 34.39 14.60 31.09
CA ILE A 26 33.17 14.41 30.30
C ILE A 26 32.06 15.34 30.81
N ARG A 27 31.84 15.36 32.13
CA ARG A 27 30.85 16.23 32.75
C ARG A 27 31.17 17.71 32.51
N GLN A 28 32.44 18.09 32.61
CA GLN A 28 32.87 19.46 32.36
C GLN A 28 32.61 19.86 30.90
N PHE A 29 32.98 19.00 29.94
CA PHE A 29 32.72 19.23 28.52
C PHE A 29 31.24 19.44 28.20
N PHE A 30 30.35 18.58 28.72
CA PHE A 30 28.91 18.77 28.53
C PHE A 30 28.38 20.02 29.27
N TYR A 31 28.93 20.34 30.44
CA TYR A 31 28.57 21.56 31.16
C TYR A 31 28.92 22.81 30.34
N ASP A 32 30.12 22.86 29.76
CA ASP A 32 30.60 23.97 28.94
C ASP A 32 29.80 24.11 27.63
N ILE A 33 29.32 22.99 27.05
CA ILE A 33 28.41 23.02 25.89
C ILE A 33 27.03 23.56 26.25
N ILE A 34 26.50 23.21 27.43
CA ILE A 34 25.14 23.62 27.84
C ILE A 34 25.14 25.09 28.31
N HIS A 35 26.23 25.55 28.94
CA HIS A 35 26.38 26.90 29.47
C HIS A 35 27.62 27.59 28.88
N PRO A 36 27.62 27.90 27.56
CA PRO A 36 28.73 28.61 26.96
C PRO A 36 28.76 30.07 27.44
N GLU A 37 29.96 30.65 27.56
CA GLU A 37 30.12 32.08 27.90
C GLU A 37 29.52 33.01 26.81
N TYR A 38 29.53 32.56 25.56
CA TYR A 38 28.92 33.23 24.42
C TYR A 38 28.39 32.20 23.42
N SER A 39 27.14 32.38 22.98
CA SER A 39 26.48 31.49 22.03
C SER A 39 26.06 32.27 20.78
N PRO A 40 26.61 31.96 19.58
CA PRO A 40 26.14 32.56 18.35
C PRO A 40 24.80 31.95 17.97
N VAL A 41 23.72 32.61 18.40
CA VAL A 41 22.35 32.16 18.19
C VAL A 41 22.06 31.93 16.70
N CYS A 42 21.64 30.72 16.33
CA CYS A 42 21.25 30.39 14.95
C CYS A 42 20.00 29.49 14.91
N ASP A 43 19.15 29.63 13.88
CA ASP A 43 17.94 28.82 13.68
C ASP A 43 18.09 27.93 12.45
N VAL A 44 18.40 26.65 12.68
CA VAL A 44 18.63 25.65 11.62
C VAL A 44 17.52 24.59 11.60
N TYR A 45 16.49 24.74 12.44
CA TYR A 45 15.43 23.74 12.60
C TYR A 45 14.66 23.48 11.29
N ALA A 46 14.39 24.52 10.50
CA ALA A 46 13.71 24.36 9.21
C ALA A 46 14.49 23.43 8.26
N LEU A 47 15.82 23.53 8.23
CA LEU A 47 16.67 22.65 7.42
C LEU A 47 16.71 21.23 8.00
N MET A 48 16.78 21.09 9.33
CA MET A 48 16.73 19.78 9.99
C MET A 48 15.42 19.05 9.69
N PHE A 49 14.29 19.75 9.79
CA PHE A 49 12.98 19.22 9.46
C PHE A 49 12.87 18.82 7.98
N LEU A 50 13.37 19.65 7.06
CA LEU A 50 13.40 19.32 5.64
C LEU A 50 14.18 18.03 5.36
N VAL A 51 15.35 17.86 6.01
CA VAL A 51 16.16 16.64 5.91
C VAL A 51 15.40 15.43 6.44
N ASP A 52 14.70 15.54 7.57
CA ASP A 52 13.89 14.44 8.10
C ASP A 52 12.66 14.10 7.22
N VAL A 53 12.05 15.10 6.57
CA VAL A 53 10.97 14.88 5.57
C VAL A 53 11.51 14.16 4.34
N ILE A 54 12.67 14.57 3.81
CA ILE A 54 13.34 13.86 2.70
C ILE A 54 13.63 12.41 3.13
N ASN A 55 14.10 12.23 4.38
CA ASN A 55 14.39 10.91 4.91
C ASN A 55 13.13 10.04 5.03
N PHE A 56 12.02 10.63 5.47
CA PHE A 56 10.71 9.97 5.54
C PHE A 56 10.21 9.54 4.16
N ILE A 57 10.37 10.41 3.15
CA ILE A 57 10.07 10.11 1.74
C ILE A 57 10.92 8.94 1.23
N ILE A 58 12.22 8.92 1.53
CA ILE A 58 13.12 7.82 1.15
C ILE A 58 12.67 6.48 1.77
N VAL A 59 12.23 6.48 3.03
CA VAL A 59 11.71 5.25 3.67
C VAL A 59 10.44 4.78 2.96
N ILE A 60 9.45 5.66 2.75
CA ILE A 60 8.16 5.31 2.11
C ILE A 60 8.37 4.73 0.71
N PHE A 61 9.08 5.46 -0.15
CA PHE A 61 9.36 4.95 -1.49
C PHE A 61 10.28 3.74 -1.43
N GLY A 62 11.18 3.65 -0.45
CA GLY A 62 12.11 2.55 -0.28
C GLY A 62 11.56 1.28 0.37
N TYR A 63 10.24 1.10 0.54
CA TYR A 63 9.68 0.01 1.35
C TYR A 63 10.17 -1.40 0.94
N TRP A 64 10.37 -1.64 -0.36
CA TRP A 64 10.90 -2.91 -0.89
C TRP A 64 12.34 -3.19 -0.44
N ALA A 65 13.12 -2.15 -0.15
CA ALA A 65 14.52 -2.29 0.20
C ALA A 65 14.73 -2.72 1.65
N PHE A 66 13.71 -2.61 2.49
CA PHE A 66 13.74 -2.97 3.90
C PHE A 66 13.06 -4.33 4.19
N GLY A 67 12.61 -5.04 3.14
CA GLY A 67 12.06 -6.40 3.21
C GLY A 67 13.06 -7.49 2.83
N LYS A 68 12.68 -8.76 3.03
CA LYS A 68 13.52 -9.93 2.71
C LYS A 68 13.67 -10.15 1.19
N HIS A 69 12.61 -9.94 0.42
CA HIS A 69 12.59 -10.19 -1.03
C HIS A 69 13.18 -9.03 -1.84
N SER A 70 13.91 -9.32 -2.93
CA SER A 70 14.56 -8.32 -3.80
C SER A 70 13.65 -7.93 -4.97
N ALA A 71 13.77 -6.68 -5.42
CA ALA A 71 12.93 -6.01 -6.42
C ALA A 71 12.80 -6.67 -7.82
N ALA A 72 13.49 -7.79 -8.07
CA ALA A 72 13.47 -8.48 -9.37
C ALA A 72 12.53 -9.70 -9.40
N ALA A 73 12.08 -10.19 -8.24
CA ALA A 73 11.10 -11.27 -8.16
C ALA A 73 9.76 -10.67 -7.72
N ASP A 74 8.95 -10.39 -8.73
CA ASP A 74 7.50 -10.57 -8.67
C ASP A 74 6.72 -9.59 -7.74
N ILE A 75 6.48 -8.38 -8.27
CA ILE A 75 5.48 -7.43 -7.73
C ILE A 75 4.10 -8.11 -7.63
N THR A 76 3.83 -9.09 -8.50
CA THR A 76 2.61 -9.89 -8.51
C THR A 76 2.56 -10.96 -7.41
N GLU A 77 3.70 -11.58 -7.04
CA GLU A 77 3.77 -12.53 -5.92
C GLU A 77 3.74 -11.79 -4.56
N SER A 78 4.41 -10.65 -4.44
CA SER A 78 4.35 -9.81 -3.23
C SER A 78 2.99 -9.15 -2.99
N LEU A 79 2.24 -8.81 -4.05
CA LEU A 79 0.84 -8.39 -3.92
C LEU A 79 -0.08 -9.56 -3.53
N SER A 80 0.36 -10.81 -3.73
CA SER A 80 -0.39 -12.00 -3.33
C SER A 80 -0.12 -12.43 -1.89
N GLU A 81 0.99 -11.98 -1.29
CA GLU A 81 1.35 -12.34 0.09
C GLU A 81 0.86 -11.36 1.17
N ASP A 82 0.26 -10.21 0.84
CA ASP A 82 -0.35 -9.22 1.77
C ASP A 82 0.54 -8.76 2.96
N GLN A 83 1.83 -9.12 2.99
CA GLN A 83 2.71 -8.86 4.12
C GLN A 83 3.60 -7.64 3.86
N VAL A 84 3.23 -6.51 4.45
CA VAL A 84 4.10 -5.33 4.54
C VAL A 84 5.31 -5.68 5.42
N PRO A 85 6.55 -5.36 5.02
CA PRO A 85 7.72 -5.68 5.83
C PRO A 85 7.66 -5.03 7.23
N GLU A 86 7.71 -5.84 8.29
CA GLU A 86 7.57 -5.35 9.67
C GLU A 86 8.68 -4.36 10.07
N ALA A 87 9.92 -4.59 9.61
CA ALA A 87 11.05 -3.70 9.88
C ALA A 87 10.84 -2.29 9.29
N PHE A 88 10.19 -2.19 8.14
CA PHE A 88 9.83 -0.92 7.52
C PHE A 88 8.80 -0.16 8.35
N LEU A 89 7.79 -0.84 8.87
CA LEU A 89 6.77 -0.22 9.74
C LEU A 89 7.37 0.32 11.03
N VAL A 90 8.22 -0.47 11.71
CA VAL A 90 8.91 -0.03 12.92
C VAL A 90 9.81 1.18 12.64
N MET A 91 10.52 1.16 11.51
CA MET A 91 11.37 2.26 11.07
C MET A 91 10.58 3.55 10.84
N LEU A 92 9.42 3.48 10.19
CA LEU A 92 8.53 4.63 9.99
C LEU A 92 8.01 5.19 11.31
N LEU A 93 7.58 4.33 12.24
CA LEU A 93 7.10 4.77 13.55
C LEU A 93 8.19 5.46 14.36
N ILE A 94 9.41 4.91 14.37
CA ILE A 94 10.56 5.54 15.03
C ILE A 94 10.89 6.87 14.36
N GLN A 95 10.96 6.94 13.03
CA GLN A 95 11.27 8.17 12.31
C GLN A 95 10.23 9.26 12.61
N PHE A 96 8.93 8.94 12.56
CA PHE A 96 7.86 9.87 12.92
C PHE A 96 7.94 10.31 14.40
N GLY A 97 8.16 9.37 15.31
CA GLY A 97 8.33 9.68 16.75
C GLY A 97 9.53 10.59 17.01
N THR A 98 10.66 10.37 16.34
CA THR A 98 11.84 11.22 16.49
C THR A 98 11.61 12.65 15.98
N MET A 99 10.83 12.84 14.92
CA MET A 99 10.43 14.16 14.45
C MET A 99 9.56 14.91 15.48
N ILE A 100 8.62 14.22 16.12
CA ILE A 100 7.77 14.82 17.17
C ILE A 100 8.60 15.24 18.38
N VAL A 101 9.47 14.34 18.87
CA VAL A 101 10.33 14.63 20.03
C VAL A 101 11.28 15.79 19.72
N ASP A 102 11.83 15.85 18.52
CA ASP A 102 12.69 16.97 18.11
C ASP A 102 11.92 18.30 18.11
N ARG A 103 10.69 18.31 17.57
CA ARG A 103 9.82 19.51 17.62
C ARG A 103 9.55 19.95 19.06
N ALA A 104 9.27 19.03 19.97
CA ALA A 104 9.03 19.32 21.38
C ALA A 104 10.27 19.96 22.04
N ILE A 105 11.46 19.41 21.80
CA ILE A 105 12.73 19.94 22.34
C ILE A 105 13.02 21.34 21.77
N TYR A 106 12.78 21.54 20.47
CA TYR A 106 12.94 22.83 19.80
C TYR A 106 12.05 23.92 20.41
N LEU A 107 10.76 23.63 20.62
CA LEU A 107 9.81 24.60 21.19
C LEU A 107 10.15 24.95 22.65
N ARG A 108 10.58 23.96 23.45
CA ARG A 108 10.98 24.17 24.84
C ARG A 108 12.37 24.80 24.99
N LYS A 109 13.12 24.97 23.89
CA LYS A 109 14.46 25.59 23.86
C LYS A 109 15.47 24.93 24.81
N THR A 110 15.32 23.61 25.09
CA THR A 110 16.17 22.92 26.07
C THR A 110 17.45 22.36 25.44
N MET A 111 18.60 22.98 25.73
CA MET A 111 19.91 22.53 25.23
C MET A 111 20.30 21.15 25.79
N PHE A 112 20.04 20.92 27.08
CA PHE A 112 20.30 19.63 27.73
C PHE A 112 19.51 18.50 27.09
N GLY A 113 18.20 18.71 26.87
CA GLY A 113 17.32 17.74 26.22
C GLY A 113 17.79 17.39 24.80
N LYS A 114 18.17 18.41 24.03
CA LYS A 114 18.69 18.21 22.66
C LYS A 114 19.99 17.42 22.63
N CYS A 115 20.89 17.68 23.58
CA CYS A 115 22.15 16.97 23.70
C CYS A 115 21.95 15.48 24.03
N VAL A 116 21.12 15.17 25.03
CA VAL A 116 20.77 13.79 25.39
C VAL A 116 20.10 13.08 24.21
N PHE A 117 19.14 13.75 23.56
CA PHE A 117 18.45 13.20 22.40
C PHE A 117 19.41 12.88 21.24
N GLN A 118 20.35 13.78 20.94
CA GLN A 118 21.36 13.55 19.91
C GLN A 118 22.21 12.31 20.21
N VAL A 119 22.68 12.14 21.45
CA VAL A 119 23.51 10.99 21.84
C VAL A 119 22.72 9.68 21.69
N VAL A 120 21.50 9.62 22.21
CA VAL A 120 20.64 8.43 22.11
C VAL A 120 20.32 8.10 20.65
N LEU A 121 19.98 9.10 19.84
CA LEU A 121 19.62 8.91 18.44
C LEU A 121 20.80 8.42 17.60
N VAL A 122 22.00 8.97 17.80
CA VAL A 122 23.21 8.53 17.09
C VAL A 122 23.50 7.06 17.41
N PHE A 123 23.57 6.67 18.68
CA PHE A 123 23.82 5.28 19.06
C PHE A 123 22.70 4.35 18.58
N GLY A 124 21.44 4.76 18.72
CA GLY A 124 20.27 3.98 18.30
C GLY A 124 20.25 3.69 16.80
N ILE A 125 20.51 4.71 15.97
CA ILE A 125 20.49 4.56 14.51
C ILE A 125 21.69 3.73 14.02
N HIS A 126 22.88 3.91 14.60
CA HIS A 126 24.03 3.06 14.25
C HIS A 126 23.80 1.61 14.65
N PHE A 127 23.29 1.37 15.87
CA PHE A 127 22.97 0.02 16.32
C PHE A 127 21.91 -0.64 15.42
N TRP A 128 20.85 0.10 15.09
CA TRP A 128 19.78 -0.38 14.22
C TRP A 128 20.29 -0.70 12.80
N MET A 129 21.07 0.21 12.21
CA MET A 129 21.59 0.07 10.84
C MET A 129 22.58 -1.09 10.71
N PHE A 130 23.48 -1.29 11.67
CA PHE A 130 24.55 -2.30 11.56
C PHE A 130 24.19 -3.67 12.14
N PHE A 131 23.25 -3.76 13.10
CA PHE A 131 22.91 -5.03 13.73
C PHE A 131 21.48 -5.51 13.44
N ILE A 132 20.47 -4.63 13.53
CA ILE A 132 19.06 -5.02 13.39
C ILE A 132 18.70 -5.20 11.92
N LEU A 133 19.00 -4.21 11.07
CA LEU A 133 18.62 -4.24 9.66
C LEU A 133 19.22 -5.44 8.90
N PRO A 134 20.53 -5.76 9.03
CA PRO A 134 21.11 -6.94 8.37
C PRO A 134 20.56 -8.25 8.94
N GLY A 135 20.22 -8.29 10.24
CA GLY A 135 19.62 -9.45 10.89
C GLY A 135 18.21 -9.76 10.39
N VAL A 136 17.39 -8.74 10.11
CA VAL A 136 16.01 -8.93 9.61
C VAL A 136 15.96 -9.14 8.10
N THR A 137 16.84 -8.47 7.34
CA THR A 137 16.85 -8.56 5.87
C THR A 137 17.70 -9.72 5.35
N GLU A 138 18.45 -10.42 6.22
CA GLU A 138 19.42 -11.48 5.88
C GLU A 138 20.51 -11.03 4.87
N ARG A 139 20.62 -9.71 4.65
CA ARG A 139 21.60 -9.07 3.77
C ARG A 139 22.70 -8.45 4.62
N TYR A 140 23.72 -9.24 4.94
CA TYR A 140 24.86 -8.80 5.76
C TYR A 140 25.69 -7.68 5.10
N ASN A 141 25.70 -7.61 3.77
CA ASN A 141 26.41 -6.56 3.05
C ASN A 141 25.52 -5.31 2.90
N CYS A 142 25.58 -4.41 3.88
CA CYS A 142 25.00 -3.06 3.82
C CYS A 142 25.44 -2.27 2.55
N GLY A 143 26.56 -2.68 1.93
CA GLY A 143 27.09 -2.16 0.67
C GLY A 143 26.19 -2.35 -0.57
N GLN A 144 25.26 -3.31 -0.57
CA GLN A 144 24.38 -3.58 -1.72
C GLN A 144 23.05 -2.83 -1.68
N ASN A 145 22.61 -2.38 -0.49
CA ASN A 145 21.34 -1.69 -0.34
C ASN A 145 21.51 -0.17 -0.52
N HIS A 146 21.43 0.31 -1.76
CA HIS A 146 21.56 1.74 -2.08
C HIS A 146 20.52 2.62 -1.38
N VAL A 147 19.31 2.10 -1.13
CA VAL A 147 18.24 2.86 -0.46
C VAL A 147 18.59 3.08 1.02
N ALA A 148 19.04 2.04 1.73
CA ALA A 148 19.47 2.16 3.11
C ALA A 148 20.71 3.06 3.26
N GLN A 149 21.65 3.02 2.30
CA GLN A 149 22.81 3.91 2.26
C GLN A 149 22.39 5.38 2.10
N LEU A 150 21.49 5.66 1.16
CA LEU A 150 20.97 7.01 0.94
C LEU A 150 20.24 7.53 2.18
N TRP A 151 19.39 6.70 2.78
CA TRP A 151 18.71 7.01 4.04
C TRP A 151 19.71 7.35 5.16
N TYR A 152 20.75 6.53 5.32
CA TYR A 152 21.77 6.74 6.34
C TYR A 152 22.59 8.01 6.08
N LEU A 153 22.95 8.29 4.82
CA LEU A 153 23.65 9.50 4.42
C LEU A 153 22.85 10.75 4.79
N VAL A 154 21.55 10.76 4.46
CA VAL A 154 20.64 11.87 4.78
C VAL A 154 20.47 12.01 6.29
N LYS A 155 20.39 10.91 7.05
CA LYS A 155 20.36 10.96 8.52
C LYS A 155 21.67 11.49 9.12
N CYS A 156 22.82 11.20 8.52
CA CYS A 156 24.10 11.79 8.92
C CYS A 156 24.16 13.30 8.70
N VAL A 157 23.56 13.81 7.60
CA VAL A 157 23.39 15.26 7.39
C VAL A 157 22.53 15.86 8.51
N TYR A 158 21.43 15.19 8.90
CA TYR A 158 20.63 15.60 10.05
C TYR A 158 21.46 15.65 11.34
N PHE A 159 22.29 14.65 11.62
CA PHE A 159 23.15 14.66 12.81
C PHE A 159 24.13 15.85 12.79
N GLY A 160 24.69 16.19 11.63
CA GLY A 160 25.56 17.36 11.46
C GLY A 160 24.84 18.68 11.74
N LEU A 161 23.64 18.87 11.19
CA LEU A 161 22.81 20.06 11.43
C LEU A 161 22.36 20.15 12.89
N SER A 162 21.99 19.03 13.50
CA SER A 162 21.59 18.95 14.91
C SER A 162 22.75 19.30 15.84
N ALA A 163 23.96 18.80 15.57
CA ALA A 163 25.16 19.16 16.33
C ALA A 163 25.53 20.65 16.15
N TYR A 164 25.34 21.19 14.95
CA TYR A 164 25.55 22.61 14.68
C TYR A 164 24.56 23.49 15.44
N GLN A 165 23.28 23.10 15.52
CA GLN A 165 22.28 23.79 16.36
C GLN A 165 22.66 23.77 17.85
N ILE A 166 23.14 22.63 18.36
CA ILE A 166 23.61 22.52 19.75
C ILE A 166 24.79 23.47 20.00
N LYS A 167 25.69 23.63 19.03
CA LYS A 167 26.84 24.54 19.13
C LYS A 167 26.43 26.03 19.11
N CYS A 168 25.46 26.41 18.30
CA CYS A 168 24.96 27.79 18.20
C CYS A 168 24.06 28.23 19.35
N GLY A 169 23.30 27.29 19.94
CA GLY A 169 22.20 27.61 20.84
C GLY A 169 20.91 28.03 20.12
N TYR A 170 19.80 28.08 20.86
CA TYR A 170 18.47 28.45 20.33
C TYR A 170 18.23 29.97 20.37
N PRO A 171 17.52 30.54 19.38
CA PRO A 171 17.08 31.93 19.45
C PRO A 171 15.97 32.17 20.46
N ASN A 172 15.90 33.42 20.93
CA ASN A 172 14.82 33.86 21.78
C ASN A 172 13.47 33.84 21.03
N ARG A 173 13.47 34.07 19.71
CA ARG A 173 12.27 34.08 18.85
C ARG A 173 12.21 32.83 17.97
N VAL A 174 11.23 31.95 18.18
CA VAL A 174 11.09 30.63 17.54
C VAL A 174 9.66 30.29 17.06
N LEU A 175 8.64 30.99 17.53
CA LEU A 175 7.23 30.67 17.30
C LEU A 175 6.73 31.08 15.90
N GLY A 176 7.42 32.00 15.23
CA GLY A 176 7.08 32.40 13.87
C GLY A 176 7.30 31.29 12.84
N ASN A 177 6.35 31.10 11.93
CA ASN A 177 6.52 30.18 10.80
C ASN A 177 7.64 30.69 9.87
N PHE A 178 8.53 29.79 9.45
CA PHE A 178 9.67 30.16 8.62
C PHE A 178 9.25 30.70 7.24
N LEU A 179 8.15 30.18 6.68
CA LEU A 179 7.64 30.57 5.36
C LEU A 179 7.00 31.95 5.35
N THR A 180 6.57 32.45 6.51
CA THR A 180 5.80 33.70 6.61
C THR A 180 6.66 34.94 6.87
N LYS A 181 7.99 34.81 6.81
CA LYS A 181 8.94 35.93 6.99
C LYS A 181 8.99 36.92 5.82
N SER A 182 8.64 36.49 4.60
CA SER A 182 8.66 37.35 3.41
C SER A 182 7.35 37.24 2.61
N TYR A 183 6.92 38.36 2.00
CA TYR A 183 5.65 38.49 1.28
C TYR A 183 5.83 38.38 -0.24
N ASN A 184 6.47 37.27 -0.68
CA ASN A 184 6.77 37.02 -2.09
C ASN A 184 5.85 35.94 -2.68
N PHE A 185 5.70 35.92 -4.01
CA PHE A 185 4.98 34.85 -4.70
C PHE A 185 5.51 33.44 -4.38
N VAL A 186 6.83 33.29 -4.25
CA VAL A 186 7.45 32.01 -3.89
C VAL A 186 6.99 31.53 -2.51
N ASN A 187 6.97 32.42 -1.52
CA ASN A 187 6.50 32.10 -0.17
C ASN A 187 5.00 31.81 -0.15
N LEU A 188 4.20 32.51 -0.97
CA LEU A 188 2.78 32.22 -1.12
C LEU A 188 2.55 30.78 -1.64
N PHE A 189 3.22 30.39 -2.72
CA PHE A 189 3.06 29.05 -3.28
C PHE A 189 3.61 27.95 -2.37
N LEU A 190 4.77 28.18 -1.72
CA LEU A 190 5.31 27.23 -0.75
C LEU A 190 4.41 27.09 0.49
N PHE A 191 3.83 28.18 0.98
CA PHE A 191 2.91 28.16 2.11
C PHE A 191 1.59 27.47 1.76
N GLN A 192 1.04 27.71 0.57
CA GLN A 192 -0.11 26.95 0.07
C GLN A 192 0.22 25.46 -0.09
N GLY A 193 1.37 25.13 -0.68
CA GLY A 193 1.83 23.75 -0.79
C GLY A 193 1.99 23.06 0.57
N PHE A 194 2.54 23.77 1.57
CA PHE A 194 2.65 23.30 2.95
C PHE A 194 1.28 22.97 3.57
N ARG A 195 0.25 23.79 3.32
CA ARG A 195 -1.13 23.54 3.79
C ARG A 195 -1.85 22.40 3.07
N MET A 196 -1.42 22.05 1.85
CA MET A 196 -2.00 20.94 1.09
C MET A 196 -1.52 19.57 1.59
N VAL A 197 -0.43 19.52 2.35
CA VAL A 197 0.06 18.25 2.92
C VAL A 197 -0.88 17.82 4.05
N PRO A 198 -1.54 16.67 3.94
CA PRO A 198 -2.51 16.22 4.94
C PRO A 198 -1.83 15.96 6.29
N PHE A 199 -2.55 16.26 7.37
CA PHE A 199 -2.13 16.10 8.77
C PHE A 199 -0.93 16.96 9.22
N LEU A 200 -0.16 17.55 8.30
CA LEU A 200 1.04 18.31 8.64
C LEU A 200 0.69 19.58 9.42
N THR A 201 -0.30 20.33 8.93
CA THR A 201 -0.75 21.58 9.56
C THR A 201 -1.45 21.35 10.89
N GLU A 202 -2.26 20.30 10.97
CA GLU A 202 -3.02 19.90 12.15
C GLU A 202 -2.07 19.44 13.25
N LEU A 203 -1.16 18.51 12.92
CA LEU A 203 -0.14 18.06 13.86
C LEU A 203 0.74 19.23 14.31
N ARG A 204 1.17 20.11 13.39
CA ARG A 204 1.94 21.30 13.75
C ARG A 204 1.18 22.17 14.76
N ALA A 205 -0.09 22.49 14.51
CA ALA A 205 -0.86 23.36 15.39
C ALA A 205 -1.05 22.75 16.78
N VAL A 206 -1.37 21.46 16.86
CA VAL A 206 -1.53 20.74 18.13
C VAL A 206 -0.19 20.65 18.88
N MET A 207 0.89 20.31 18.19
CA MET A 207 2.23 20.23 18.77
C MET A 207 2.69 21.59 19.32
N ASP A 208 2.53 22.66 18.53
CA ASP A 208 2.92 24.00 18.95
C ASP A 208 2.07 24.46 20.17
N TRP A 209 0.80 24.09 20.25
CA TRP A 209 -0.05 24.34 21.44
C TRP A 209 0.39 23.55 22.68
N VAL A 210 0.71 22.26 22.55
CA VAL A 210 1.09 21.40 23.69
C VAL A 210 2.38 21.86 24.38
N TRP A 211 3.38 22.33 23.61
CA TRP A 211 4.71 22.64 24.14
C TRP A 211 5.00 24.13 24.30
N THR A 212 4.04 25.00 24.01
CA THR A 212 4.13 26.43 24.27
C THR A 212 3.27 26.81 25.47
N ASP A 213 3.83 27.62 26.36
CA ASP A 213 3.06 28.16 27.47
C ASP A 213 2.08 29.23 26.93
N THR A 214 0.78 28.99 27.08
CA THR A 214 -0.31 29.88 26.62
C THR A 214 -1.53 29.74 27.52
N THR A 215 -2.35 30.80 27.60
CA THR A 215 -3.67 30.75 28.27
C THR A 215 -4.79 30.27 27.36
N LEU A 216 -4.55 30.21 26.05
CA LEU A 216 -5.59 29.88 25.08
C LEU A 216 -5.93 28.39 25.07
N SER A 217 -7.23 28.09 25.00
CA SER A 217 -7.71 26.74 24.69
C SER A 217 -7.26 26.29 23.29
N LEU A 218 -7.24 24.98 23.03
CA LEU A 218 -6.85 24.43 21.73
C LEU A 218 -7.72 24.98 20.58
N SER A 219 -9.03 25.15 20.78
CA SER A 219 -9.91 25.73 19.75
C SER A 219 -9.56 27.19 19.45
N SER A 220 -9.26 27.97 20.49
CA SER A 220 -8.82 29.36 20.33
C SER A 220 -7.46 29.44 19.63
N TRP A 221 -6.54 28.53 19.94
CA TRP A 221 -5.24 28.42 19.27
C TRP A 221 -5.38 28.15 17.77
N ILE A 222 -6.16 27.12 17.41
CA ILE A 222 -6.44 26.77 16.01
C ILE A 222 -7.09 27.95 15.29
N CYS A 223 -8.00 28.67 15.95
CA CYS A 223 -8.62 29.87 15.39
C CYS A 223 -7.59 30.96 15.07
N VAL A 224 -6.66 31.28 15.99
CA VAL A 224 -5.60 32.27 15.73
C VAL A 224 -4.70 31.85 14.56
N GLU A 225 -4.29 30.59 14.51
CA GLU A 225 -3.43 30.05 13.45
C GLU A 225 -4.13 30.09 12.08
N ASP A 226 -5.40 29.69 11.98
CA ASP A 226 -6.16 29.75 10.73
C ASP A 226 -6.38 31.20 10.26
N LEU A 227 -6.75 32.11 11.18
CA LEU A 227 -6.87 33.52 10.87
C LEU A 227 -5.55 34.12 10.37
N TYR A 228 -4.44 33.80 11.03
CA TYR A 228 -3.12 34.23 10.61
C TYR A 228 -2.75 33.68 9.23
N ALA A 229 -3.00 32.40 8.96
CA ALA A 229 -2.73 31.76 7.68
C ALA A 229 -3.49 32.44 6.53
N ASN A 230 -4.78 32.74 6.73
CA ASN A 230 -5.62 33.39 5.72
C ASN A 230 -5.18 34.84 5.50
N ILE A 231 -4.89 35.59 6.56
CA ILE A 231 -4.38 36.97 6.47
C ILE A 231 -3.00 37.03 5.81
N PHE A 232 -2.12 36.06 6.06
CA PHE A 232 -0.82 35.98 5.39
C PHE A 232 -0.95 35.77 3.87
N ILE A 233 -1.85 34.87 3.45
CA ILE A 233 -2.16 34.64 2.03
C ILE A 233 -2.66 35.93 1.40
N MET A 234 -3.61 36.60 2.03
CA MET A 234 -4.13 37.89 1.55
C MET A 234 -3.05 38.96 1.48
N LYS A 235 -2.17 39.05 2.48
CA LYS A 235 -1.05 40.00 2.48
C LYS A 235 -0.12 39.78 1.29
N CYS A 236 0.23 38.52 1.00
CA CYS A 236 1.04 38.17 -0.17
C CYS A 236 0.33 38.53 -1.49
N LEU A 237 -0.97 38.28 -1.58
CA LEU A 237 -1.76 38.64 -2.76
C LEU A 237 -1.80 40.16 -2.97
N ARG A 238 -2.08 40.95 -1.92
CA ARG A 238 -2.08 42.42 -1.99
C ARG A 238 -0.71 43.01 -2.34
N GLU A 239 0.37 42.50 -1.75
CA GLU A 239 1.73 42.92 -2.14
C GLU A 239 2.05 42.57 -3.60
N SER A 240 1.55 41.45 -4.09
CA SER A 240 1.73 41.07 -5.49
C SER A 240 0.96 41.98 -6.46
N GLU A 241 -0.26 42.37 -6.12
CA GLU A 241 -1.08 43.32 -6.89
C GLU A 241 -0.45 44.71 -6.87
N LYS A 242 0.12 45.12 -5.74
CA LYS A 242 0.86 46.39 -5.61
C LYS A 242 2.14 46.40 -6.44
N LYS A 243 2.87 45.28 -6.50
CA LYS A 243 4.11 45.14 -7.28
C LYS A 243 3.86 45.04 -8.79
N TYR A 244 2.74 44.43 -9.17
CA TYR A 244 2.34 44.26 -10.57
C TYR A 244 0.92 44.83 -10.80
N PRO A 245 0.76 46.16 -10.73
CA PRO A 245 -0.54 46.79 -10.83
C PRO A 245 -1.16 46.58 -12.22
N GLN A 246 -2.42 46.18 -12.23
CA GLN A 246 -3.22 46.12 -13.45
C GLN A 246 -4.06 47.40 -13.54
N PRO A 247 -4.01 48.14 -14.67
CA PRO A 247 -4.86 49.30 -14.87
C PRO A 247 -6.34 48.89 -14.85
N SER A 248 -7.13 49.65 -14.09
CA SER A 248 -8.56 49.41 -13.92
C SER A 248 -9.31 49.43 -15.25
N GLY A 249 -10.26 48.51 -15.42
CA GLY A 249 -11.13 48.44 -16.60
C GLY A 249 -10.51 47.81 -17.86
N GLN A 250 -9.27 47.30 -17.79
CA GLN A 250 -8.64 46.63 -18.94
C GLN A 250 -8.94 45.13 -19.02
N LYS A 251 -8.98 44.59 -20.24
CA LYS A 251 -9.15 43.15 -20.49
C LYS A 251 -7.96 42.36 -19.95
N LYS A 252 -8.21 41.24 -19.25
CA LYS A 252 -7.16 40.29 -18.85
C LYS A 252 -6.49 39.69 -20.09
N LYS A 253 -5.16 39.49 -20.02
CA LYS A 253 -4.36 38.90 -21.11
C LYS A 253 -4.89 37.50 -21.48
N MET A 254 -5.01 37.23 -22.78
CA MET A 254 -5.52 35.95 -23.30
C MET A 254 -4.69 34.76 -22.79
N ILE A 255 -3.35 34.89 -22.75
CA ILE A 255 -2.44 33.85 -22.27
C ILE A 255 -2.77 33.38 -20.85
N VAL A 256 -3.16 34.30 -19.95
CA VAL A 256 -3.50 33.97 -18.57
C VAL A 256 -4.85 33.25 -18.50
N LYS A 257 -5.81 33.68 -19.32
CA LYS A 257 -7.14 33.04 -19.39
C LYS A 257 -7.06 31.62 -19.94
N TYR A 258 -6.40 31.43 -21.08
CA TYR A 258 -6.26 30.10 -21.70
C TYR A 258 -5.31 29.20 -20.93
N GLY A 259 -4.26 29.75 -20.30
CA GLY A 259 -3.36 28.98 -19.44
C GLY A 259 -4.09 28.43 -18.21
N ILE A 260 -4.59 29.30 -17.33
CA ILE A 260 -5.24 28.85 -16.09
C ILE A 260 -6.53 28.08 -16.40
N GLY A 261 -7.38 28.60 -17.28
CA GLY A 261 -8.64 27.94 -17.66
C GLY A 261 -8.40 26.59 -18.35
N GLY A 262 -7.43 26.52 -19.28
CA GLY A 262 -7.07 25.29 -19.98
C GLY A 262 -6.49 24.24 -19.03
N CYS A 263 -5.63 24.64 -18.08
CA CYS A 263 -5.12 23.73 -17.04
C CYS A 263 -6.25 23.15 -16.18
N ILE A 264 -7.21 23.97 -15.73
CA ILE A 264 -8.35 23.49 -14.95
C ILE A 264 -9.20 22.51 -15.76
N VAL A 265 -9.53 22.85 -17.02
CA VAL A 265 -10.29 21.95 -17.91
C VAL A 265 -9.55 20.63 -18.14
N PHE A 266 -8.24 20.69 -18.39
CA PHE A 266 -7.41 19.50 -18.56
C PHE A 266 -7.42 18.60 -17.32
N ILE A 267 -7.26 19.17 -16.12
CA ILE A 267 -7.32 18.42 -14.85
C ILE A 267 -8.69 17.76 -14.68
N LEU A 268 -9.79 18.46 -14.96
CA LEU A 268 -11.14 17.90 -14.87
C LEU A 268 -11.33 16.73 -15.84
N VAL A 269 -10.84 16.84 -17.07
CA VAL A 269 -10.87 15.75 -18.05
C VAL A 269 -10.02 14.57 -17.57
N CYS A 270 -8.81 14.81 -17.06
CA CYS A 270 -7.97 13.75 -16.51
C CYS A 270 -8.66 13.01 -15.35
N ILE A 271 -9.31 13.70 -14.43
CA ILE A 271 -10.03 13.07 -13.30
C ILE A 271 -11.12 12.12 -13.79
N VAL A 272 -11.84 12.48 -14.85
CA VAL A 272 -12.93 11.65 -15.39
C VAL A 272 -12.42 10.49 -16.24
N TRP A 273 -11.41 10.74 -17.10
CA TRP A 273 -10.98 9.79 -18.13
C TRP A 273 -9.79 8.92 -17.75
N PHE A 274 -8.85 9.43 -16.94
CA PHE A 274 -7.65 8.68 -16.55
C PHE A 274 -7.98 7.37 -15.80
N PRO A 275 -8.94 7.34 -14.86
CA PRO A 275 -9.34 6.08 -14.22
C PRO A 275 -9.90 5.06 -15.23
N LEU A 276 -10.64 5.50 -16.25
CA LEU A 276 -11.18 4.61 -17.28
C LEU A 276 -10.05 3.95 -18.10
N LEU A 277 -9.02 4.72 -18.46
CA LEU A 277 -7.82 4.20 -19.12
C LEU A 277 -7.11 3.18 -18.24
N LEU A 278 -6.89 3.49 -16.95
CA LEU A 278 -6.27 2.57 -16.02
C LEU A 278 -7.07 1.24 -15.90
N MET A 279 -8.40 1.31 -15.84
CA MET A 279 -9.22 0.09 -15.76
C MET A 279 -9.18 -0.77 -17.02
N SER A 280 -9.02 -0.18 -18.20
CA SER A 280 -8.80 -0.97 -19.43
C SER A 280 -7.48 -1.74 -19.41
N LEU A 281 -6.45 -1.19 -18.74
CA LEU A 281 -5.14 -1.85 -18.58
C LEU A 281 -5.21 -2.97 -17.53
N VAL A 282 -5.91 -2.75 -16.42
CA VAL A 282 -6.02 -3.74 -15.33
C VAL A 282 -6.81 -4.99 -15.75
N LYS A 283 -7.80 -4.86 -16.66
CA LYS A 283 -8.54 -6.01 -17.20
C LYS A 283 -7.71 -6.91 -18.14
N SER A 284 -6.50 -6.49 -18.54
CA SER A 284 -5.63 -7.31 -19.38
C SER A 284 -4.76 -8.29 -18.59
N VAL A 285 -4.87 -8.34 -17.26
CA VAL A 285 -4.23 -9.41 -16.46
C VAL A 285 -5.02 -10.68 -16.72
N ALA A 286 -4.58 -11.40 -17.75
CA ALA A 286 -5.16 -12.64 -18.25
C ALA A 286 -5.45 -13.60 -17.09
N GLY A 287 -6.63 -14.22 -17.12
CA GLY A 287 -6.94 -15.31 -16.21
C GLY A 287 -5.84 -16.38 -16.28
N VAL A 288 -5.52 -16.99 -15.15
CA VAL A 288 -4.49 -18.02 -15.07
C VAL A 288 -5.06 -19.32 -15.60
N THR A 289 -4.26 -20.08 -16.36
CA THR A 289 -4.65 -21.39 -16.88
C THR A 289 -4.92 -22.36 -15.72
N ASN A 290 -6.06 -23.05 -15.73
CA ASN A 290 -6.49 -23.91 -14.63
C ASN A 290 -6.47 -25.39 -15.04
N GLN A 291 -5.27 -25.92 -15.30
CA GLN A 291 -5.10 -27.30 -15.74
C GLN A 291 -5.53 -28.31 -14.65
N PRO A 292 -6.14 -29.43 -15.04
CA PRO A 292 -6.52 -30.48 -14.11
C PRO A 292 -5.29 -31.16 -13.52
N LEU A 293 -5.34 -31.47 -12.22
CA LEU A 293 -4.29 -32.20 -11.50
C LEU A 293 -4.53 -33.71 -11.57
N ASP A 294 -5.80 -34.12 -11.53
CA ASP A 294 -6.25 -35.49 -11.60
C ASP A 294 -7.61 -35.56 -12.33
N VAL A 295 -7.77 -36.58 -13.16
CA VAL A 295 -9.02 -36.87 -13.85
C VAL A 295 -9.39 -38.31 -13.56
N SER A 296 -10.50 -38.52 -12.86
CA SER A 296 -11.00 -39.85 -12.52
C SER A 296 -12.28 -40.16 -13.26
N VAL A 297 -12.35 -41.34 -13.87
CA VAL A 297 -13.52 -41.86 -14.56
C VAL A 297 -14.01 -43.13 -13.89
N LYS A 298 -15.32 -43.22 -13.70
CA LYS A 298 -16.00 -44.34 -13.06
C LYS A 298 -17.22 -44.77 -13.88
N ILE A 299 -17.33 -46.06 -14.19
CA ILE A 299 -18.49 -46.66 -14.85
C ILE A 299 -19.18 -47.61 -13.88
N THR A 300 -20.47 -47.42 -13.68
CA THR A 300 -21.29 -48.19 -12.74
C THR A 300 -22.61 -48.58 -13.39
N ILE A 301 -23.06 -49.80 -13.13
CA ILE A 301 -24.48 -50.15 -13.28
C ILE A 301 -25.18 -49.71 -12.00
N SER A 302 -26.32 -49.05 -12.14
CA SER A 302 -27.08 -48.54 -11.00
C SER A 302 -27.33 -49.64 -9.95
N GLY A 303 -26.99 -49.38 -8.69
CA GLY A 303 -27.20 -50.33 -7.60
C GLY A 303 -26.07 -51.35 -7.35
N TYR A 304 -25.07 -51.44 -8.24
CA TYR A 304 -23.95 -52.37 -8.11
C TYR A 304 -22.60 -51.67 -7.95
N GLU A 305 -21.57 -52.46 -7.61
CA GLU A 305 -20.20 -51.99 -7.55
C GLU A 305 -19.69 -51.54 -8.93
N SER A 306 -18.81 -50.54 -8.96
CA SER A 306 -18.28 -50.00 -10.22
C SER A 306 -17.56 -51.05 -11.02
N LEU A 307 -17.93 -51.14 -12.30
CA LEU A 307 -17.25 -51.99 -13.27
C LEU A 307 -15.84 -51.47 -13.52
N PHE A 308 -15.71 -50.16 -13.72
CA PHE A 308 -14.45 -49.53 -14.05
C PHE A 308 -14.23 -48.30 -13.20
N THR A 309 -13.02 -48.18 -12.64
CA THR A 309 -12.53 -46.96 -12.03
C THR A 309 -11.09 -46.76 -12.51
N MET A 310 -10.76 -45.55 -12.94
CA MET A 310 -9.41 -45.18 -13.34
C MET A 310 -9.17 -43.70 -13.04
N SER A 311 -8.01 -43.37 -12.48
CA SER A 311 -7.54 -42.01 -12.27
C SER A 311 -6.26 -41.77 -13.06
N THR A 312 -6.21 -40.67 -13.81
CA THR A 312 -5.03 -40.26 -14.57
C THR A 312 -4.39 -39.02 -13.98
N GLN A 313 -3.10 -39.15 -13.67
CA GLN A 313 -2.28 -38.09 -13.10
C GLN A 313 -1.18 -37.66 -14.06
N GLN A 314 -0.77 -36.39 -13.96
CA GLN A 314 0.37 -35.70 -14.58
C GLN A 314 0.83 -36.23 -15.95
N ARG A 315 1.59 -37.33 -16.02
CA ARG A 315 2.17 -37.85 -17.28
C ARG A 315 1.13 -38.26 -18.32
N ASN A 316 -0.09 -38.59 -17.90
CA ASN A 316 -1.19 -38.95 -18.80
C ASN A 316 -2.14 -37.77 -19.09
N LEU A 317 -1.86 -36.59 -18.53
CA LEU A 317 -2.56 -35.34 -18.81
C LEU A 317 -1.66 -34.48 -19.69
N ILE A 318 -1.94 -34.48 -20.99
CA ILE A 318 -1.08 -33.85 -22.00
C ILE A 318 -1.75 -32.56 -22.49
N PRO A 319 -1.18 -31.38 -22.21
CA PRO A 319 -1.70 -30.15 -22.79
C PRO A 319 -1.53 -30.16 -24.32
N PHE A 320 -2.43 -29.50 -25.03
CA PHE A 320 -2.38 -29.47 -26.49
C PHE A 320 -1.17 -28.68 -26.99
N SER A 321 -0.51 -29.21 -28.02
CA SER A 321 0.46 -28.44 -28.80
C SER A 321 -0.28 -27.52 -29.78
N PRO A 322 0.34 -26.42 -30.25
CA PRO A 322 -0.27 -25.55 -31.26
C PRO A 322 -0.67 -26.30 -32.55
N ALA A 323 0.09 -27.34 -32.92
CA ALA A 323 -0.23 -28.18 -34.07
C ALA A 323 -1.50 -29.02 -33.84
N ALA A 324 -1.62 -29.66 -32.67
CA ALA A 324 -2.80 -30.45 -32.31
C ALA A 324 -4.06 -29.57 -32.18
N TYR A 325 -3.90 -28.34 -31.70
CA TYR A 325 -4.98 -27.35 -31.64
C TYR A 325 -5.50 -27.00 -33.05
N ASN A 326 -4.59 -26.73 -33.99
CA ASN A 326 -4.96 -26.43 -35.37
C ASN A 326 -5.62 -27.62 -36.07
N GLU A 327 -5.15 -28.84 -35.82
CA GLU A 327 -5.78 -30.07 -36.32
C GLU A 327 -7.21 -30.23 -35.79
N LEU A 328 -7.40 -30.03 -34.48
CA LEU A 328 -8.72 -30.05 -33.84
C LEU A 328 -9.65 -28.97 -34.43
N ALA A 329 -9.14 -27.75 -34.61
CA ALA A 329 -9.90 -26.63 -35.17
C ALA A 329 -10.30 -26.88 -36.64
N ASN A 330 -9.46 -27.58 -37.41
CA ASN A 330 -9.78 -27.94 -38.80
C ASN A 330 -10.74 -29.13 -38.90
N GLN A 331 -10.73 -30.03 -37.91
CA GLN A 331 -11.59 -31.21 -37.89
C GLN A 331 -13.06 -30.87 -37.57
N TYR A 332 -13.30 -29.87 -36.72
CA TYR A 332 -14.64 -29.51 -36.27
C TYR A 332 -15.04 -28.10 -36.71
N SER A 333 -16.24 -27.93 -37.28
CA SER A 333 -16.80 -26.63 -37.69
C SER A 333 -17.21 -25.71 -36.53
N ALA A 334 -16.84 -26.03 -35.28
CA ALA A 334 -17.16 -25.30 -34.05
C ALA A 334 -16.08 -24.25 -33.66
N MET A 335 -15.56 -23.53 -34.66
CA MET A 335 -14.44 -22.59 -34.49
C MET A 335 -14.69 -21.52 -33.43
N GLN A 336 -15.94 -21.04 -33.29
CA GLN A 336 -16.31 -19.99 -32.32
C GLN A 336 -16.14 -20.40 -30.87
N PHE A 337 -16.29 -21.69 -30.54
CA PHE A 337 -16.06 -22.20 -29.19
C PHE A 337 -14.56 -22.44 -28.95
N ILE A 338 -13.88 -23.08 -29.90
CA ILE A 338 -12.47 -23.47 -29.77
C ILE A 338 -11.56 -22.23 -29.64
N VAL A 339 -11.83 -21.16 -30.41
CA VAL A 339 -11.05 -19.90 -30.41
C VAL A 339 -11.02 -19.19 -29.05
N ASN A 340 -11.98 -19.45 -28.16
CA ASN A 340 -11.97 -18.87 -26.82
C ASN A 340 -10.92 -19.49 -25.89
N TYR A 341 -10.32 -20.63 -26.27
CA TYR A 341 -9.33 -21.35 -25.49
C TYR A 341 -7.96 -21.28 -26.15
N SER A 342 -6.93 -21.10 -25.33
CA SER A 342 -5.53 -21.24 -25.77
C SER A 342 -5.17 -22.73 -25.82
N PRO A 343 -4.14 -23.16 -26.59
CA PRO A 343 -3.70 -24.56 -26.60
C PRO A 343 -3.36 -25.10 -25.20
N GLU A 344 -2.87 -24.25 -24.32
CA GLU A 344 -2.52 -24.58 -22.93
C GLU A 344 -3.75 -24.80 -22.02
N ASP A 345 -4.91 -24.27 -22.41
CA ASP A 345 -6.17 -24.43 -21.68
C ASP A 345 -6.85 -25.78 -21.99
N ILE A 346 -6.47 -26.41 -23.10
CA ILE A 346 -7.02 -27.69 -23.56
C ILE A 346 -6.06 -28.81 -23.17
N VAL A 347 -6.58 -29.80 -22.43
CA VAL A 347 -5.79 -30.94 -21.95
C VAL A 347 -6.41 -32.25 -22.43
N LEU A 348 -5.58 -33.10 -23.01
CA LEU A 348 -5.89 -34.48 -23.36
C LEU A 348 -5.60 -35.40 -22.18
N ALA A 349 -6.62 -35.98 -21.58
CA ALA A 349 -6.48 -37.01 -20.56
C ALA A 349 -6.49 -38.41 -21.20
N LYS A 350 -5.33 -39.09 -21.17
CA LYS A 350 -5.17 -40.46 -21.66
C LYS A 350 -5.46 -41.47 -20.55
N ILE A 351 -6.68 -42.01 -20.56
CA ILE A 351 -7.19 -42.96 -19.58
C ILE A 351 -6.82 -44.38 -20.01
N LYS A 352 -6.10 -45.09 -19.14
CA LYS A 352 -5.67 -46.47 -19.40
C LYS A 352 -6.89 -47.40 -19.53
N SER A 353 -6.80 -48.39 -20.42
CA SER A 353 -7.88 -49.33 -20.74
C SER A 353 -8.29 -50.27 -19.60
N ASN A 354 -7.33 -50.70 -18.78
CA ASN A 354 -7.58 -51.68 -17.71
C ASN A 354 -8.01 -50.92 -16.45
N ALA A 355 -9.03 -51.40 -15.72
CA ALA A 355 -9.40 -50.82 -14.44
C ALA A 355 -8.19 -50.78 -13.48
N SER A 356 -8.13 -49.74 -12.64
CA SER A 356 -7.06 -49.63 -11.62
C SER A 356 -7.27 -50.60 -10.45
N LEU A 357 -8.51 -51.04 -10.24
CA LEU A 357 -8.94 -51.94 -9.18
C LEU A 357 -9.51 -53.22 -9.78
N LEU A 358 -9.36 -54.31 -9.03
CA LEU A 358 -10.05 -55.58 -9.29
C LEU A 358 -11.55 -55.40 -9.05
N TRP A 359 -12.38 -56.20 -9.73
CA TRP A 359 -13.82 -56.16 -9.53
C TRP A 359 -14.22 -57.00 -8.30
N SER A 360 -14.49 -56.34 -7.18
CA SER A 360 -14.76 -56.95 -5.87
C SER A 360 -16.24 -57.23 -5.56
N ILE A 361 -17.06 -57.51 -6.60
CA ILE A 361 -18.49 -57.74 -6.41
C ILE A 361 -18.76 -58.99 -5.55
N SER A 362 -19.76 -58.92 -4.67
CA SER A 362 -20.19 -60.10 -3.91
C SER A 362 -20.84 -61.15 -4.83
N PRO A 363 -20.66 -62.47 -4.58
CA PRO A 363 -21.30 -63.50 -5.40
C PRO A 363 -22.82 -63.36 -5.50
N ALA A 364 -23.48 -63.02 -4.39
CA ALA A 364 -24.92 -62.78 -4.35
C ALA A 364 -25.34 -61.57 -5.21
N SER A 365 -24.56 -60.48 -5.17
CA SER A 365 -24.80 -59.31 -6.02
C SER A 365 -24.54 -59.61 -7.49
N ARG A 366 -23.59 -60.50 -7.82
CA ARG A 366 -23.30 -60.91 -9.19
C ARG A 366 -24.44 -61.72 -9.79
N GLU A 367 -24.99 -62.67 -9.04
CA GLU A 367 -26.18 -63.43 -9.47
C GLU A 367 -27.39 -62.51 -9.66
N ALA A 368 -27.66 -61.64 -8.67
CA ALA A 368 -28.72 -60.64 -8.79
C ALA A 368 -28.55 -59.74 -10.02
N MET A 369 -27.33 -59.31 -10.32
CA MET A 369 -27.02 -58.51 -11.50
C MET A 369 -27.27 -59.27 -12.81
N MET A 370 -26.90 -60.55 -12.89
CA MET A 370 -27.16 -61.38 -14.08
C MET A 370 -28.66 -61.61 -14.29
N ASP A 371 -29.39 -61.87 -13.20
CA ASP A 371 -30.84 -62.03 -13.23
C ASP A 371 -31.53 -60.72 -13.66
N GLU A 372 -31.10 -59.58 -13.12
CA GLU A 372 -31.63 -58.26 -13.48
C GLU A 372 -31.34 -57.92 -14.96
N LEU A 373 -30.13 -58.19 -15.44
CA LEU A 373 -29.75 -57.96 -16.84
C LEU A 373 -30.52 -58.85 -17.84
N SER A 374 -30.94 -60.05 -17.43
CA SER A 374 -31.68 -60.97 -18.30
C SER A 374 -33.20 -60.75 -18.28
N SER A 375 -33.74 -60.26 -17.16
CA SER A 375 -35.18 -60.12 -16.93
C SER A 375 -35.71 -58.69 -17.14
N SER A 376 -34.87 -57.66 -16.96
CA SER A 376 -35.32 -56.26 -16.97
C SER A 376 -35.42 -55.69 -18.38
N THR A 377 -36.40 -54.80 -18.58
CA THR A 377 -36.61 -54.11 -19.87
C THR A 377 -35.62 -52.97 -20.12
N ALA A 378 -35.03 -52.40 -19.07
CA ALA A 378 -34.05 -51.32 -19.17
C ALA A 378 -33.08 -51.37 -17.99
N VAL A 379 -31.79 -51.13 -18.27
CA VAL A 379 -30.73 -51.05 -17.26
C VAL A 379 -29.96 -49.74 -17.45
N TYR A 380 -29.74 -49.02 -16.35
CA TYR A 380 -29.05 -47.73 -16.37
C TYR A 380 -27.56 -47.91 -16.08
N ILE A 381 -26.73 -47.54 -17.06
CA ILE A 381 -25.28 -47.46 -16.94
C ILE A 381 -24.91 -46.00 -16.76
N ASN A 382 -24.28 -45.67 -15.62
CA ASN A 382 -23.84 -44.32 -15.32
C ASN A 382 -22.33 -44.19 -15.57
N PHE A 383 -21.97 -43.14 -16.32
CA PHE A 383 -20.59 -42.72 -16.54
C PHE A 383 -20.34 -41.46 -15.72
N HIS A 384 -19.44 -41.54 -14.73
CA HIS A 384 -19.06 -40.44 -13.88
C HIS A 384 -17.64 -40.01 -14.17
N TRP A 385 -17.40 -38.71 -14.31
CA TRP A 385 -16.06 -38.12 -14.33
C TRP A 385 -15.91 -37.14 -13.16
N THR A 386 -14.70 -37.03 -12.63
CA THR A 386 -14.34 -36.05 -11.61
C THR A 386 -13.00 -35.45 -11.97
N ILE A 387 -12.92 -34.12 -11.91
CA ILE A 387 -11.73 -33.36 -12.28
C ILE A 387 -11.26 -32.59 -11.06
N LEU A 388 -10.06 -32.90 -10.58
CA LEU A 388 -9.43 -32.20 -9.47
C LEU A 388 -8.61 -31.01 -10.00
N ARG A 389 -8.79 -29.82 -9.42
CA ARG A 389 -8.08 -28.59 -9.81
C ARG A 389 -7.48 -27.91 -8.58
N ARG A 390 -6.42 -27.10 -8.80
CA ARG A 390 -5.75 -26.34 -7.73
C ARG A 390 -6.63 -25.23 -7.16
N SER A 391 -7.34 -24.53 -8.04
CA SER A 391 -8.30 -23.50 -7.66
C SER A 391 -9.71 -23.93 -8.04
N ARG A 392 -10.65 -23.84 -7.09
CA ARG A 392 -12.08 -24.06 -7.36
C ARG A 392 -12.58 -22.89 -8.20
N ALA A 393 -12.68 -23.09 -9.50
CA ALA A 393 -13.52 -22.23 -10.33
C ALA A 393 -14.96 -22.38 -9.80
N HIS A 394 -15.54 -21.31 -9.25
CA HIS A 394 -16.97 -21.31 -8.92
C HIS A 394 -17.75 -21.47 -10.23
N SER A 395 -18.16 -22.70 -10.53
CA SER A 395 -19.30 -22.92 -11.41
C SER A 395 -20.44 -23.36 -10.50
N ASP A 396 -21.42 -22.48 -10.32
CA ASP A 396 -22.58 -22.69 -9.44
C ASP A 396 -23.60 -23.69 -10.03
N LYS A 397 -23.32 -24.33 -11.18
CA LYS A 397 -24.25 -25.24 -11.85
C LYS A 397 -23.53 -26.43 -12.49
N PRO A 398 -23.40 -27.58 -11.81
CA PRO A 398 -22.90 -28.81 -12.41
C PRO A 398 -23.78 -29.32 -13.57
N GLN A 399 -25.05 -28.89 -13.65
CA GLN A 399 -26.03 -29.32 -14.65
C GLN A 399 -25.79 -28.79 -16.08
N ASP A 400 -24.94 -27.78 -16.27
CA ASP A 400 -24.63 -27.26 -17.61
C ASP A 400 -23.46 -28.00 -18.30
N VAL A 401 -22.66 -28.76 -17.54
CA VAL A 401 -21.51 -29.52 -18.06
C VAL A 401 -21.96 -30.74 -18.88
N ASP A 402 -23.04 -31.40 -18.45
CA ASP A 402 -23.57 -32.61 -19.10
C ASP A 402 -24.20 -32.33 -20.48
N LYS A 403 -24.64 -31.08 -20.73
CA LYS A 403 -25.25 -30.69 -22.03
C LYS A 403 -24.23 -30.49 -23.15
N MET A 404 -22.94 -30.38 -22.82
CA MET A 404 -21.86 -30.11 -23.78
C MET A 404 -20.91 -31.31 -23.98
N ALA A 405 -21.25 -32.47 -23.39
CA ALA A 405 -20.46 -33.69 -23.53
C ALA A 405 -20.77 -34.39 -24.87
N PHE A 406 -19.74 -34.55 -25.71
CA PHE A 406 -19.83 -35.34 -26.94
C PHE A 406 -19.41 -36.78 -26.63
N PHE A 407 -20.33 -37.73 -26.79
CA PHE A 407 -20.08 -39.13 -26.47
C PHE A 407 -19.58 -39.92 -27.68
N ARG A 408 -18.76 -40.94 -27.40
CA ARG A 408 -18.26 -41.92 -28.37
C ARG A 408 -18.64 -43.32 -27.91
N ASN A 409 -18.64 -44.27 -28.85
CA ASN A 409 -18.94 -45.65 -28.54
C ASN A 409 -17.78 -46.29 -27.75
N ILE A 410 -18.12 -47.07 -26.73
CA ILE A 410 -17.16 -47.73 -25.85
C ILE A 410 -17.47 -49.23 -25.81
N THR A 411 -16.43 -50.06 -25.89
CA THR A 411 -16.53 -51.51 -25.70
C THR A 411 -16.04 -51.88 -24.30
N ILE A 412 -16.86 -52.60 -23.55
CA ILE A 412 -16.54 -53.08 -22.20
C ILE A 412 -16.34 -54.60 -22.27
N LYS A 413 -15.23 -55.10 -21.70
CA LYS A 413 -14.88 -56.53 -21.67
C LYS A 413 -14.49 -56.95 -20.26
N LEU A 414 -14.97 -58.10 -19.81
CA LEU A 414 -14.51 -58.72 -18.57
C LEU A 414 -13.25 -59.54 -18.87
N GLN A 415 -12.18 -59.30 -18.12
CA GLN A 415 -10.97 -60.13 -18.12
C GLN A 415 -10.94 -60.96 -16.85
N GLN A 416 -10.50 -62.22 -17.01
CA GLN A 416 -10.41 -63.19 -15.92
C GLN A 416 -9.02 -63.82 -15.95
N LEU A 417 -8.40 -63.93 -14.76
CA LEU A 417 -7.13 -64.62 -14.57
C LEU A 417 -7.28 -65.64 -13.44
N ALA A 418 -7.06 -66.92 -13.76
CA ALA A 418 -7.01 -67.98 -12.76
C ALA A 418 -5.63 -67.96 -12.06
N LEU A 419 -5.59 -67.68 -10.75
CA LEU A 419 -4.32 -67.54 -10.02
C LEU A 419 -3.63 -68.87 -9.70
N ASN A 420 -4.36 -69.99 -9.73
CA ASN A 420 -3.84 -71.37 -9.70
C ASN A 420 -5.00 -72.33 -9.95
N SER A 421 -4.77 -73.41 -10.69
CA SER A 421 -5.81 -74.42 -11.01
C SER A 421 -6.39 -75.14 -9.79
N SER A 422 -5.79 -74.96 -8.60
CA SER A 422 -6.14 -75.65 -7.36
C SER A 422 -6.92 -74.81 -6.34
N SER A 423 -6.99 -73.47 -6.46
CA SER A 423 -7.64 -72.62 -5.46
C SER A 423 -9.03 -72.10 -5.85
N GLY A 424 -9.50 -72.34 -7.07
CA GLY A 424 -10.81 -71.87 -7.56
C GLY A 424 -11.00 -70.33 -7.56
N GLN A 425 -9.98 -69.57 -7.14
CA GLN A 425 -10.02 -68.11 -7.08
C GLN A 425 -9.68 -67.54 -8.45
N VAL A 426 -10.70 -67.02 -9.12
CA VAL A 426 -10.58 -66.25 -10.36
C VAL A 426 -10.54 -64.78 -9.98
N THR A 427 -9.50 -64.07 -10.43
CA THR A 427 -9.49 -62.61 -10.34
C THR A 427 -10.10 -62.03 -11.60
N GLU A 428 -11.09 -61.16 -11.42
CA GLU A 428 -11.80 -60.51 -12.52
C GLU A 428 -11.54 -59.01 -12.49
N TRP A 429 -11.39 -58.39 -13.67
CA TRP A 429 -11.39 -56.93 -13.80
C TRP A 429 -11.96 -56.53 -15.16
N TRP A 430 -12.49 -55.31 -15.25
CA TRP A 430 -13.07 -54.80 -16.48
C TRP A 430 -12.04 -54.03 -17.31
N VAL A 431 -12.14 -54.18 -18.61
CA VAL A 431 -11.33 -53.48 -19.61
C VAL A 431 -12.22 -52.70 -20.55
N ILE A 432 -11.84 -51.45 -20.77
CA ILE A 432 -12.53 -50.49 -21.62
C ILE A 432 -11.69 -50.21 -22.86
N GLN A 433 -12.34 -50.19 -24.01
CA GLN A 433 -11.73 -49.81 -25.28
C GLN A 433 -12.63 -48.78 -25.98
N GLU A 434 -12.08 -47.61 -26.26
CA GLU A 434 -12.77 -46.57 -27.05
C GLU A 434 -12.81 -46.97 -28.52
N TRP A 435 -13.95 -46.73 -29.18
CA TRP A 435 -14.08 -46.85 -30.63
C TRP A 435 -13.63 -45.57 -31.32
N ASN A 436 -12.51 -45.61 -32.03
CA ASN A 436 -11.99 -44.46 -32.78
C ASN A 436 -12.22 -44.64 -34.31
N PRO A 437 -13.01 -43.77 -34.97
CA PRO A 437 -13.31 -43.88 -36.40
C PRO A 437 -12.10 -43.67 -37.33
N THR A 438 -11.01 -43.03 -36.87
CA THR A 438 -9.81 -42.78 -37.70
C THR A 438 -8.76 -43.90 -37.63
N CYS A 439 -8.97 -44.91 -36.78
CA CYS A 439 -8.07 -46.05 -36.65
C CYS A 439 -8.60 -47.28 -37.39
N SER A 440 -8.00 -47.60 -38.55
CA SER A 440 -8.21 -48.90 -39.23
C SER A 440 -6.93 -49.71 -39.17
N GLY A 441 -6.70 -50.44 -38.07
CA GLY A 441 -5.57 -51.37 -37.92
C GLY A 441 -5.16 -51.71 -36.49
N ASN A 442 -4.31 -52.74 -36.33
CA ASN A 442 -3.82 -53.31 -35.05
C ASN A 442 -2.91 -52.36 -34.22
N ALA A 443 -2.70 -51.12 -34.65
CA ALA A 443 -1.84 -50.13 -33.98
C ALA A 443 -2.64 -49.05 -33.22
N CYS A 444 -3.94 -49.24 -32.99
CA CYS A 444 -4.72 -48.25 -32.25
C CYS A 444 -4.43 -48.32 -30.75
N SER A 445 -4.21 -47.14 -30.16
CA SER A 445 -4.17 -46.95 -28.70
C SER A 445 -5.45 -47.55 -28.11
N LYS A 446 -5.29 -48.54 -27.22
CA LYS A 446 -6.43 -49.15 -26.52
C LYS A 446 -7.02 -48.21 -25.45
N ASN A 447 -6.35 -47.10 -25.17
CA ASN A 447 -6.69 -46.17 -24.09
C ASN A 447 -7.87 -45.29 -24.50
N MET A 448 -8.66 -44.88 -23.53
CA MET A 448 -9.73 -43.90 -23.69
C MET A 448 -9.14 -42.48 -23.61
N GLU A 449 -9.59 -41.59 -24.48
CA GLU A 449 -9.11 -40.21 -24.54
C GLU A 449 -10.25 -39.23 -24.19
N LEU A 450 -9.98 -38.35 -23.23
CA LEU A 450 -10.92 -37.28 -22.84
C LEU A 450 -10.27 -35.92 -23.10
N ILE A 451 -10.90 -35.11 -23.96
CA ILE A 451 -10.47 -33.73 -24.22
C ILE A 451 -11.19 -32.81 -23.24
N ILE A 452 -10.44 -32.06 -22.45
CA ILE A 452 -10.95 -31.19 -21.39
C ILE A 452 -10.60 -29.74 -21.75
N TYR A 453 -11.63 -28.92 -21.91
CA TYR A 453 -11.49 -27.46 -22.03
C TYR A 453 -11.53 -26.85 -20.63
N ASN A 454 -10.47 -26.11 -20.25
CA ASN A 454 -10.39 -25.49 -18.94
C ASN A 454 -10.58 -23.99 -19.03
N ASP A 455 -11.59 -23.48 -18.36
CA ASP A 455 -11.76 -22.04 -18.19
C ASP A 455 -10.64 -21.45 -17.34
N LYS A 456 -10.12 -20.30 -17.79
CA LYS A 456 -9.16 -19.51 -17.03
C LYS A 456 -9.84 -18.95 -15.77
N VAL A 457 -9.10 -18.94 -14.68
CA VAL A 457 -9.59 -18.42 -13.40
C VAL A 457 -8.91 -17.09 -13.08
N SER A 458 -9.69 -16.14 -12.56
CA SER A 458 -9.12 -14.94 -11.95
C SER A 458 -8.55 -15.27 -10.57
N PRO A 459 -7.47 -14.60 -10.14
CA PRO A 459 -7.01 -14.65 -8.76
C PRO A 459 -8.16 -14.26 -7.80
N SER A 460 -8.26 -14.93 -6.65
CA SER A 460 -9.32 -14.69 -5.66
C SER A 460 -9.37 -13.24 -5.16
N SER A 461 -8.24 -12.53 -5.13
CA SER A 461 -8.14 -11.10 -4.78
C SER A 461 -8.85 -10.17 -5.77
N LEU A 462 -8.98 -10.56 -7.03
CA LEU A 462 -9.71 -9.81 -8.07
C LEU A 462 -11.16 -10.28 -8.26
N GLY A 463 -11.62 -11.29 -7.50
CA GLY A 463 -13.00 -11.78 -7.59
C GLY A 463 -14.05 -10.69 -7.29
N PHE A 464 -13.76 -9.77 -6.37
CA PHE A 464 -14.62 -8.61 -6.06
C PHE A 464 -14.76 -7.62 -7.23
N LEU A 465 -13.81 -7.62 -8.16
CA LEU A 465 -13.79 -6.74 -9.33
C LEU A 465 -14.51 -7.36 -10.54
N ALA A 466 -14.85 -8.64 -10.52
CA ALA A 466 -15.51 -9.30 -11.64
C ALA A 466 -17.01 -8.90 -11.73
N GLY A 467 -17.34 -7.95 -12.61
CA GLY A 467 -18.72 -7.57 -12.94
C GLY A 467 -19.03 -6.07 -12.80
N TYR A 468 -20.16 -5.73 -12.17
CA TYR A 468 -20.67 -4.37 -11.97
C TYR A 468 -19.94 -3.57 -10.86
N GLY A 469 -19.16 -4.24 -10.01
CA GLY A 469 -18.44 -3.62 -8.89
C GLY A 469 -17.41 -2.57 -9.32
N ILE A 470 -16.70 -2.80 -10.43
CA ILE A 470 -15.74 -1.84 -11.00
C ILE A 470 -16.42 -0.54 -11.42
N VAL A 471 -17.55 -0.63 -12.13
CA VAL A 471 -18.27 0.55 -12.62
C VAL A 471 -18.85 1.32 -11.44
N GLY A 472 -19.34 0.62 -10.42
CA GLY A 472 -19.78 1.23 -9.16
C GLY A 472 -18.66 1.96 -8.41
N LEU A 473 -17.47 1.35 -8.30
CA LEU A 473 -16.29 1.96 -7.68
C LEU A 473 -15.79 3.19 -8.46
N TYR A 474 -15.77 3.11 -9.78
CA TYR A 474 -15.46 4.25 -10.63
C TYR A 474 -16.45 5.40 -10.40
N MET A 475 -17.75 5.11 -10.47
CA MET A 475 -18.79 6.12 -10.28
C MET A 475 -18.72 6.74 -8.87
N SER A 476 -18.44 5.95 -7.83
CA SER A 476 -18.32 6.49 -6.47
C SER A 476 -17.12 7.43 -6.33
N VAL A 477 -15.95 7.06 -6.84
CA VAL A 477 -14.75 7.91 -6.82
C VAL A 477 -14.99 9.22 -7.59
N VAL A 478 -15.56 9.14 -8.79
CA VAL A 478 -15.84 10.34 -9.61
C VAL A 478 -16.87 11.25 -8.93
N LEU A 479 -17.93 10.69 -8.34
CA LEU A 479 -18.93 11.48 -7.61
C LEU A 479 -18.36 12.14 -6.35
N VAL A 480 -17.49 11.45 -5.62
CA VAL A 480 -16.81 12.00 -4.43
C VAL A 480 -15.89 13.15 -4.83
N ILE A 481 -15.04 12.97 -5.84
CA ILE A 481 -14.16 14.04 -6.34
C ILE A 481 -14.99 15.20 -6.89
N GLY A 482 -16.06 14.91 -7.63
CA GLY A 482 -17.00 15.92 -8.14
C GLY A 482 -17.66 16.73 -7.03
N LYS A 483 -18.02 16.09 -5.90
CA LYS A 483 -18.54 16.78 -4.71
C LYS A 483 -17.51 17.75 -4.12
N PHE A 484 -16.26 17.31 -3.94
CA PHE A 484 -15.18 18.18 -3.45
C PHE A 484 -14.95 19.38 -4.38
N ILE A 485 -14.90 19.16 -5.70
CA ILE A 485 -14.78 20.24 -6.68
C ILE A 485 -15.95 21.22 -6.56
N ARG A 486 -17.18 20.73 -6.36
CA ARG A 486 -18.36 21.58 -6.18
C ARG A 486 -18.30 22.44 -4.91
N GLU A 487 -17.75 21.92 -3.82
CA GLU A 487 -17.57 22.68 -2.58
C GLU A 487 -16.63 23.88 -2.77
N PHE A 488 -15.59 23.75 -3.59
CA PHE A 488 -14.69 24.88 -3.95
C PHE A 488 -15.41 26.01 -4.70
N PHE A 489 -16.40 25.71 -5.54
CA PHE A 489 -17.11 26.75 -6.32
C PHE A 489 -18.29 27.37 -5.57
N ASN A 490 -19.01 26.58 -4.74
CA ASN A 490 -20.25 27.02 -4.12
C ASN A 490 -20.06 27.85 -2.84
N GLY A 491 -18.90 27.77 -2.18
CA GLY A 491 -18.64 28.43 -0.89
C GLY A 491 -18.15 29.89 -0.97
N ILE A 492 -17.77 30.37 -2.15
CA ILE A 492 -17.01 31.63 -2.32
C ILE A 492 -17.82 32.86 -1.86
N SER A 493 -19.16 32.86 -2.00
CA SER A 493 -19.98 34.03 -1.64
C SER A 493 -19.99 34.31 -0.13
N HIS A 494 -19.93 33.26 0.70
CA HIS A 494 -19.96 33.39 2.15
C HIS A 494 -18.60 33.85 2.72
N SER A 495 -17.50 33.55 2.02
CA SER A 495 -16.14 33.92 2.44
C SER A 495 -15.74 35.35 2.05
N ILE A 496 -16.51 36.04 1.18
CA ILE A 496 -16.18 37.39 0.67
C ILE A 496 -15.84 38.37 1.80
N MET A 497 -16.58 38.35 2.91
CA MET A 497 -16.36 39.30 4.01
C MET A 497 -14.99 39.13 4.69
N PHE A 498 -14.37 37.96 4.57
CA PHE A 498 -13.08 37.63 5.19
C PHE A 498 -11.93 37.58 4.16
N GLU A 499 -12.22 37.31 2.89
CA GLU A 499 -11.22 37.15 1.83
C GLU A 499 -10.96 38.45 1.03
N GLU A 500 -11.91 39.37 0.96
CA GLU A 500 -11.79 40.60 0.16
C GLU A 500 -11.52 41.83 1.06
N LEU A 501 -10.32 41.87 1.65
CA LEU A 501 -9.87 42.98 2.49
C LEU A 501 -8.75 43.78 1.80
N PRO A 502 -8.88 45.12 1.66
CA PRO A 502 -7.94 45.91 0.87
C PRO A 502 -6.57 46.08 1.56
N ASN A 503 -6.54 46.40 2.86
CA ASN A 503 -5.30 46.46 3.64
C ASN A 503 -5.40 45.63 4.92
N VAL A 504 -4.59 44.57 5.01
CA VAL A 504 -4.55 43.64 6.16
C VAL A 504 -3.42 43.90 7.15
N ASP A 505 -2.59 44.93 6.95
CA ASP A 505 -1.36 45.17 7.74
C ASP A 505 -1.61 45.26 9.23
N ARG A 506 -2.69 45.93 9.63
CA ARG A 506 -3.00 46.13 11.05
C ARG A 506 -3.49 44.83 11.71
N ILE A 507 -4.18 43.97 10.96
CA ILE A 507 -4.64 42.65 11.45
C ILE A 507 -3.44 41.73 11.57
N LEU A 508 -2.60 41.70 10.53
CA LEU A 508 -1.35 40.94 10.55
C LEU A 508 -0.46 41.34 11.71
N LYS A 509 -0.32 42.66 11.96
CA LYS A 509 0.40 43.17 13.12
C LYS A 509 -0.19 42.68 14.44
N LEU A 510 -1.51 42.72 14.59
CA LEU A 510 -2.19 42.20 15.78
C LEU A 510 -1.89 40.70 15.99
N CYS A 511 -1.93 39.88 14.94
CA CYS A 511 -1.57 38.47 15.04
C CYS A 511 -0.09 38.26 15.40
N THR A 512 0.83 39.04 14.81
CA THR A 512 2.25 38.96 15.17
C THR A 512 2.52 39.43 16.60
N ASP A 513 1.77 40.42 17.09
CA ASP A 513 1.87 40.90 18.46
C ASP A 513 1.39 39.81 19.44
N ILE A 514 0.33 39.05 19.11
CA ILE A 514 -0.10 37.87 19.89
C ILE A 514 1.04 36.84 19.99
N PHE A 515 1.69 36.50 18.86
CA PHE A 515 2.82 35.57 18.88
C PHE A 515 4.02 36.10 19.68
N LEU A 516 4.28 37.41 19.62
CA LEU A 516 5.36 38.03 20.37
C LEU A 516 5.09 38.01 21.88
N VAL A 517 3.86 38.34 22.29
CA VAL A 517 3.46 38.34 23.70
C VAL A 517 3.51 36.94 24.29
N ARG A 518 3.12 35.92 23.51
CA ARG A 518 3.28 34.50 23.86
C ARG A 518 4.74 34.11 24.07
N GLU A 519 5.66 34.60 23.24
CA GLU A 519 7.10 34.36 23.43
C GLU A 519 7.68 35.02 24.68
N ILE A 520 7.14 36.17 25.08
CA ILE A 520 7.56 36.91 26.28
C ILE A 520 7.01 36.26 27.56
N GLY A 521 5.87 35.56 27.47
CA GLY A 521 5.20 34.96 28.62
C GLY A 521 4.24 35.91 29.35
N GLU A 522 3.89 37.04 28.74
CA GLU A 522 2.92 38.02 29.23
C GLU A 522 1.48 37.55 28.91
N LEU A 523 1.04 36.50 29.61
CA LEU A 523 -0.17 35.74 29.27
C LEU A 523 -1.49 36.54 29.40
N GLU A 524 -1.54 37.55 30.27
CA GLU A 524 -2.71 38.42 30.40
C GLU A 524 -2.91 39.29 29.14
N LEU A 525 -1.81 39.82 28.61
CA LEU A 525 -1.84 40.60 27.38
C LEU A 525 -2.17 39.72 26.17
N GLU A 526 -1.77 38.44 26.16
CA GLU A 526 -2.18 37.47 25.13
C GLU A 526 -3.71 37.37 25.07
N GLU A 527 -4.36 37.20 26.22
CA GLU A 527 -5.81 37.06 26.31
C GLU A 527 -6.54 38.35 25.85
N GLN A 528 -6.03 39.53 26.25
CA GLN A 528 -6.58 40.81 25.83
C GLN A 528 -6.46 41.04 24.31
N LEU A 529 -5.31 40.72 23.71
CA LEU A 529 -5.10 40.84 22.26
C LEU A 529 -5.94 39.82 21.48
N PHE A 530 -6.08 38.60 22.00
CA PHE A 530 -6.96 37.59 21.42
C PHE A 530 -8.43 38.02 21.46
N ALA A 531 -8.92 38.54 22.58
CA ALA A 531 -10.27 39.07 22.70
C ALA A 531 -10.53 40.21 21.70
N LYS A 532 -9.53 41.09 21.49
CA LYS A 532 -9.57 42.14 20.48
C LYS A 532 -9.66 41.59 19.05
N LEU A 533 -8.91 40.53 18.75
CA LEU A 533 -8.95 39.84 17.45
C LEU A 533 -10.32 39.21 17.20
N ILE A 534 -10.89 38.51 18.18
CA ILE A 534 -12.22 37.92 18.06
C ILE A 534 -13.31 38.99 17.89
N PHE A 535 -13.24 40.10 18.64
CA PHE A 535 -14.16 41.21 18.47
C PHE A 535 -14.12 41.79 17.06
N LEU A 536 -12.92 41.91 16.47
CA LEU A 536 -12.75 42.37 15.10
C LEU A 536 -13.43 41.43 14.09
N TYR A 537 -13.29 40.11 14.24
CA TYR A 537 -13.90 39.12 13.36
C TYR A 537 -15.40 38.93 13.58
N ARG A 538 -15.93 39.31 14.75
CA ARG A 538 -17.37 39.27 15.06
C ARG A 538 -18.16 40.42 14.43
N SER A 539 -17.51 41.55 14.10
CA SER A 539 -18.16 42.74 13.53
C SER A 539 -17.59 43.11 12.16
N PRO A 540 -18.30 42.79 11.06
CA PRO A 540 -17.87 43.16 9.70
C PRO A 540 -17.68 44.67 9.52
N GLU A 541 -18.48 45.49 10.19
CA GLU A 541 -18.36 46.96 10.12
C GLU A 541 -17.02 47.45 10.71
N THR A 542 -16.61 46.89 11.85
CA THR A 542 -15.33 47.19 12.46
C THR A 542 -14.18 46.70 11.58
N MET A 543 -14.31 45.50 11.00
CA MET A 543 -13.34 44.94 10.06
C MET A 543 -13.11 45.88 8.87
N ILE A 544 -14.18 46.35 8.22
CA ILE A 544 -14.10 47.31 7.11
C ILE A 544 -13.40 48.61 7.54
N LYS A 545 -13.77 49.17 8.70
CA LYS A 545 -13.12 50.40 9.21
C LYS A 545 -11.63 50.20 9.44
N TRP A 546 -11.24 49.01 9.91
CA TRP A 546 -9.86 48.69 10.26
C TRP A 546 -8.99 48.41 9.03
N THR A 547 -9.55 47.80 7.99
CA THR A 547 -8.84 47.38 6.77
C THR A 547 -8.83 48.42 5.65
N ARG A 548 -9.43 49.60 5.86
CA ARG A 548 -9.34 50.74 4.93
C ARG A 548 -7.88 51.05 4.60
N GLU A 549 -7.62 51.31 3.32
CA GLU A 549 -6.34 51.86 2.89
C GLU A 549 -6.08 53.19 3.61
N SER A 550 -4.85 53.37 4.11
CA SER A 550 -4.46 54.68 4.61
C SER A 550 -4.37 55.61 3.40
N LYS A 551 -5.26 56.59 3.31
CA LYS A 551 -5.05 57.70 2.38
C LYS A 551 -3.73 58.35 2.77
N LYS A 552 -2.68 58.15 1.95
CA LYS A 552 -1.51 59.03 1.98
C LYS A 552 -2.06 60.41 1.59
N GLN A 553 -2.09 61.33 2.54
CA GLN A 553 -2.14 62.76 2.23
C GLN A 553 -0.83 63.17 1.58
#